data_AF-A0A848UVG9-F1
#
_entry.id   AF-A0A848UVG9-F1
#
_cell.length_a   1.000
_cell.length_b   1.000
_cell.length_c   1.000
_cell.angle_alpha   90.00
_cell.angle_beta   90.00
_cell.angle_gamma   90.00
#
_symmetry.space_group_name_H-M   'P 1'
#
loop_
_entity.id
_entity.type
_entity.pdbx_description
1 polymer ?
#
loop_
_entity_poly.entity_id
_entity_poly.type
_entity_poly.pdbx_seq_one_letter_code
_entity_poly.pdbx_strand_id
1 'polypeptide(L)'
;IQLSGNKWDDKQYVRHTGYPGGQRFRTASEMIKRKPIAVVEMAIKGMLPKNKLGRQMYRNLHVYAGAEHKHDGQTPKVYELKG
;
A
#
# COMPACT_ATOMS: atom_id res chain seq x y z
N ILE A 1 7.42 0.81 -9.25
CA ILE A 1 5.93 0.82 -9.33
C ILE A 1 5.54 1.79 -10.43
N GLN A 2 4.71 1.39 -11.37
CA GLN A 2 4.16 2.28 -12.39
C GLN A 2 2.66 2.07 -12.49
N LEU A 3 1.92 3.17 -12.64
CA LEU A 3 0.50 3.16 -12.94
C LEU A 3 0.32 3.54 -14.41
N SER A 4 -0.69 2.96 -15.07
CA SER A 4 -0.98 3.28 -16.47
C SER A 4 -1.74 4.59 -16.64
N GLY A 5 -1.52 5.28 -17.76
CA GLY A 5 -2.20 6.52 -18.12
C GLY A 5 -2.03 7.64 -17.08
N ASN A 6 -3.05 8.49 -16.95
CA ASN A 6 -3.04 9.66 -16.05
C ASN A 6 -3.40 9.33 -14.58
N LYS A 7 -3.35 8.05 -14.21
CA LYS A 7 -3.76 7.58 -12.87
C LYS A 7 -2.95 8.17 -11.73
N TRP A 8 -1.76 8.69 -11.98
CA TRP A 8 -0.96 9.36 -10.95
C TRP A 8 -1.65 10.60 -10.38
N ASP A 9 -2.34 11.34 -11.25
CA ASP A 9 -2.98 12.61 -10.91
C ASP A 9 -4.48 12.43 -10.71
N ASP A 10 -5.12 11.56 -11.50
CA ASP A 10 -6.57 11.36 -11.44
C ASP A 10 -7.03 10.45 -10.30
N LYS A 11 -6.21 9.46 -9.91
CA LYS A 11 -6.61 8.48 -8.88
C LYS A 11 -6.56 9.11 -7.49
N GLN A 12 -7.71 9.21 -6.85
CA GLN A 12 -7.83 9.78 -5.50
C GLN A 12 -8.02 8.72 -4.42
N TYR A 13 -7.26 8.85 -3.34
CA TYR A 13 -7.42 8.14 -2.09
C TYR A 13 -8.25 9.00 -1.13
N VAL A 14 -9.46 8.52 -0.83
CA VAL A 14 -10.40 9.20 0.06
C VAL A 14 -10.35 8.59 1.45
N ARG A 15 -10.32 9.42 2.48
CA ARG A 15 -10.50 8.99 3.86
C ARG A 15 -11.38 9.99 4.62
N HIS A 16 -12.01 9.53 5.69
CA HIS A 16 -12.83 10.36 6.58
C HIS A 16 -12.27 10.31 8.00
N THR A 17 -12.33 11.43 8.73
CA THR A 17 -11.84 11.51 10.12
C THR A 17 -12.88 11.10 11.16
N GLY A 18 -14.17 11.12 10.81
CA GLY A 18 -15.29 10.83 11.72
C GLY A 18 -16.09 12.07 12.14
N TYR A 19 -15.62 13.27 11.82
CA TYR A 19 -16.29 14.54 12.14
C TYR A 19 -17.00 15.14 10.91
N PRO A 20 -18.04 15.99 11.09
CA PRO A 20 -18.63 16.75 9.97
C PRO A 20 -17.55 17.52 9.19
N GLY A 21 -17.54 17.41 7.85
CA GLY A 21 -16.49 18.00 7.00
C GLY A 21 -15.12 17.29 7.09
N GLY A 22 -15.09 16.10 7.68
CA GLY A 22 -13.87 15.31 7.92
C GLY A 22 -13.31 14.57 6.70
N GLN A 23 -13.85 14.79 5.51
CA GLN A 23 -13.38 14.12 4.29
C GLN A 23 -12.03 14.71 3.84
N ARG A 24 -11.11 13.83 3.45
CA ARG A 24 -9.78 14.18 2.97
C ARG A 24 -9.47 13.37 1.72
N PHE A 25 -8.92 14.04 0.72
CA PHE A 25 -8.55 13.47 -0.57
C PHE A 25 -7.04 13.62 -0.76
N ARG A 26 -6.43 12.66 -1.45
CA ARG A 26 -5.05 12.74 -1.94
C ARG A 26 -4.90 12.01 -3.25
N THR A 27 -4.11 12.54 -4.18
CA THR A 27 -3.80 11.83 -5.43
C THR A 27 -2.79 10.70 -5.18
N ALA A 28 -2.64 9.77 -6.14
CA ALA A 28 -1.63 8.72 -6.05
C ALA A 28 -0.21 9.30 -6.01
N SER A 29 0.03 10.39 -6.75
CA SER A 29 1.30 11.14 -6.75
C SER A 29 1.63 11.69 -5.35
N GLU A 30 0.67 12.36 -4.70
CA GLU A 30 0.84 12.88 -3.33
C GLU A 30 1.05 11.77 -2.31
N MET A 31 0.32 10.66 -2.45
CA MET A 31 0.41 9.53 -1.53
C MET A 31 1.81 8.91 -1.54
N ILE A 32 2.42 8.70 -2.71
CA ILE A 32 3.77 8.16 -2.80
C ILE A 32 4.81 9.14 -2.27
N LYS A 33 4.71 10.44 -2.61
CA LYS A 33 5.63 11.45 -2.08
C LYS A 33 5.64 11.51 -0.56
N ARG A 34 4.46 11.39 0.06
CA ARG A 34 4.31 11.44 1.52
C ARG A 34 4.66 10.12 2.22
N LYS A 35 4.17 9.00 1.71
CA LYS A 35 4.40 7.66 2.27
C LYS A 35 4.57 6.68 1.10
N PRO A 36 5.81 6.45 0.62
CA PRO A 36 6.07 5.71 -0.62
C PRO A 36 5.53 4.27 -0.60
N ILE A 37 5.47 3.64 0.56
CA ILE A 37 4.95 2.27 0.72
C ILE A 37 3.41 2.18 0.72
N ALA A 38 2.71 3.30 0.95
CA ALA A 38 1.27 3.29 1.22
C ALA A 38 0.44 2.79 0.05
N VAL A 39 0.82 3.14 -1.19
CA VAL A 39 0.06 2.74 -2.39
C VAL A 39 0.01 1.22 -2.52
N VAL A 40 1.12 0.54 -2.25
CA VAL A 40 1.22 -0.93 -2.29
C VAL A 40 0.49 -1.57 -1.12
N GLU A 41 0.74 -1.09 0.11
CA GLU A 41 0.06 -1.59 1.31
C GLU A 41 -1.47 -1.52 1.19
N MET A 42 -2.00 -0.38 0.74
CA MET A 42 -3.43 -0.18 0.60
C MET A 42 -4.03 -1.07 -0.48
N ALA A 43 -3.34 -1.27 -1.60
CA ALA A 43 -3.79 -2.16 -2.66
C ALA A 43 -3.88 -3.61 -2.16
N ILE A 44 -2.81 -4.13 -1.54
CA ILE A 44 -2.78 -5.51 -1.03
C ILE A 44 -3.81 -5.70 0.08
N LYS A 45 -3.91 -4.77 1.03
CA LYS A 45 -4.97 -4.78 2.05
C LYS A 45 -6.37 -4.80 1.44
N GLY A 46 -6.56 -4.10 0.32
CA GLY A 46 -7.79 -4.10 -0.47
C GLY A 46 -8.16 -5.48 -0.98
N MET A 47 -7.17 -6.25 -1.45
CA MET A 47 -7.33 -7.60 -2.03
C MET A 47 -7.54 -8.71 -0.98
N LEU A 48 -7.25 -8.46 0.29
CA LEU A 48 -7.44 -9.44 1.38
C LEU A 48 -8.90 -9.50 1.89
N PRO A 49 -9.34 -10.67 2.42
CA PRO A 49 -10.67 -10.81 3.04
C PRO A 49 -10.83 -9.88 4.24
N LYS A 50 -12.01 -9.28 4.41
CA LYS A 50 -12.29 -8.29 5.45
C LYS A 50 -12.74 -8.92 6.77
N ASN A 51 -11.87 -9.76 7.34
CA ASN A 51 -12.11 -10.47 8.60
C ASN A 51 -10.87 -10.49 9.51
N LYS A 52 -10.93 -11.24 10.63
CA LYS A 52 -9.80 -11.38 11.57
C LYS A 52 -8.58 -12.02 10.91
N LEU A 53 -8.79 -13.07 10.10
CA LEU A 53 -7.72 -13.75 9.38
C LEU A 53 -7.03 -12.84 8.36
N GLY A 54 -7.79 -12.07 7.58
CA GLY A 54 -7.22 -11.12 6.61
C GLY A 54 -6.38 -10.03 7.29
N ARG A 55 -6.73 -9.62 8.53
CA ARG A 55 -5.88 -8.73 9.33
C ARG A 55 -4.57 -9.41 9.75
N GLN A 56 -4.60 -10.71 10.06
CA GLN A 56 -3.38 -11.48 10.35
C GLN A 56 -2.51 -11.61 9.10
N MET A 57 -3.10 -11.95 7.95
CA MET A 57 -2.39 -12.02 6.65
C MET A 57 -1.75 -10.67 6.31
N TYR A 58 -2.46 -9.56 6.53
CA TYR A 58 -1.92 -8.22 6.30
C TYR A 58 -0.70 -7.91 7.19
N ARG A 59 -0.66 -8.41 8.44
CA ARG A 59 0.50 -8.22 9.33
C ARG A 59 1.75 -8.97 8.89
N ASN A 60 1.60 -10.00 8.06
CA ASN A 60 2.75 -10.73 7.50
C ASN A 60 3.43 -9.93 6.36
N LEU A 61 2.72 -8.97 5.76
CA LEU A 61 3.25 -8.14 4.68
C LEU A 61 4.19 -7.06 5.23
N HIS A 62 5.41 -7.01 4.70
CA HIS A 62 6.39 -5.96 4.97
C HIS A 62 6.79 -5.31 3.65
N VAL A 63 6.57 -4.00 3.53
CA VAL A 63 6.89 -3.21 2.32
C VAL A 63 7.96 -2.19 2.65
N TYR A 64 9.01 -2.15 1.84
CA TYR A 64 10.12 -1.21 1.96
C TYR A 64 10.16 -0.26 0.75
N ALA A 65 10.57 0.98 0.97
CA ALA A 65 10.64 1.99 -0.09
C ALA A 65 11.90 1.87 -0.96
N GLY A 66 12.98 1.31 -0.40
CA GLY A 66 14.26 1.09 -1.06
C GLY A 66 14.57 -0.41 -1.21
N ALA A 67 15.81 -0.71 -1.61
CA ALA A 67 16.27 -2.08 -1.83
C ALA A 67 16.60 -2.84 -0.52
N GLU A 68 16.78 -2.12 0.59
CA GLU A 68 17.15 -2.71 1.87
C GLU A 68 15.92 -3.09 2.72
N HIS A 69 16.02 -4.24 3.39
CA HIS A 69 15.03 -4.73 4.36
C HIS A 69 15.70 -5.07 5.69
N LYS A 70 14.95 -5.02 6.80
CA LYS A 70 15.47 -5.32 8.16
C LYS A 70 15.38 -6.80 8.55
N HIS A 71 15.29 -7.69 7.57
CA HIS A 71 15.00 -9.12 7.78
C HIS A 71 16.24 -10.01 7.70
N ASP A 72 17.40 -9.54 8.14
CA ASP A 72 18.67 -10.27 8.02
C ASP A 72 18.70 -11.59 8.80
N GLY A 73 17.89 -11.69 9.87
CA GLY A 73 17.72 -12.93 10.63
C GLY A 73 16.77 -13.95 9.98
N GLN A 74 16.10 -13.57 8.90
CA GLN A 74 15.28 -14.46 8.09
C GLN A 74 16.05 -14.75 6.81
N THR A 75 15.84 -15.93 6.20
CA THR A 75 16.46 -16.29 4.92
C THR A 75 15.42 -16.18 3.79
N PRO A 76 15.01 -14.96 3.40
CA PRO A 76 14.02 -14.78 2.34
C PRO A 76 14.57 -15.31 1.02
N LYS A 77 13.70 -16.00 0.26
CA LYS A 77 14.01 -16.44 -1.09
C LYS A 77 13.38 -15.46 -2.07
N VAL A 78 14.13 -15.10 -3.11
CA VAL A 78 13.62 -14.27 -4.20
C VAL A 78 12.46 -15.00 -4.87
N TYR A 79 11.36 -14.30 -5.09
CA TYR A 79 10.18 -14.80 -5.77
C TYR A 79 9.94 -13.97 -7.04
N GLU A 80 9.99 -14.62 -8.20
CA GLU A 80 9.66 -13.98 -9.47
C GLU A 80 8.15 -14.01 -9.70
N LEU A 81 7.61 -12.87 -10.09
CA LEU A 81 6.18 -12.74 -10.38
C LEU A 81 5.86 -13.52 -11.66
N LYS A 82 4.94 -14.48 -11.55
CA LYS A 82 4.38 -15.15 -12.72
C LYS A 82 3.33 -14.23 -13.36
N GLY A 83 3.69 -13.66 -14.51
CA GLY A 83 2.80 -12.87 -15.37
C GLY A 83 2.00 -13.77 -16.30
#